data_AF-A0A9W8E2G9-F1
#
_entry.id   AF-A0A9W8E2G9-F1
#
_cell.length_a   1.000
_cell.length_b   1.000
_cell.length_c   1.000
_cell.angle_alpha   90.00
_cell.angle_beta   90.00
_cell.angle_gamma   90.00
#
_symmetry.space_group_name_H-M   'P 1'
#
loop_
_entity.id
_entity.type
_entity.pdbx_description
1 polymer ?
#
loop_
_entity_poly.entity_id
_entity_poly.type
_entity_poly.pdbx_seq_one_letter_code
_entity_poly.pdbx_strand_id
1 'polypeptide(L)'
;MDSHVPEHQRNACKSKGFFKNDELRRRRDEQSVEIRKQKREESLAKKRNLAVVNAAVSDSEDEEASSVALNQQLQEQHRKKLQKELQKHLPQMMSGLYADGMEEQLQATTKFRMLLSKQRNPPIEEVISCGVVLRFVEFLRSPHSLIQFEAAW
;
A
#
# COMPACT_ATOMS: atom_id res chain seq x y z
N MET A 1 24.59 -43.14 -52.07
CA MET A 1 25.16 -41.78 -52.28
C MET A 1 24.71 -40.95 -51.09
N ASP A 2 25.57 -40.86 -50.07
CA ASP A 2 25.32 -40.06 -48.87
C ASP A 2 25.41 -38.57 -49.21
N SER A 3 24.28 -37.88 -49.21
CA SER A 3 24.22 -36.43 -49.38
C SER A 3 24.73 -35.76 -48.10
N HIS A 4 26.03 -35.47 -48.05
CA HIS A 4 26.64 -34.69 -47.00
C HIS A 4 26.12 -33.25 -47.04
N VAL A 5 25.15 -32.94 -46.18
CA VAL A 5 24.62 -31.58 -46.02
C VAL A 5 25.66 -30.72 -45.29
N PRO A 6 26.16 -29.64 -45.93
CA PRO A 6 27.21 -28.81 -45.34
C PRO A 6 26.75 -28.10 -44.04
N GLU A 7 27.66 -28.02 -43.07
CA GLU A 7 27.42 -27.55 -41.69
C GLU A 7 26.82 -26.13 -41.60
N HIS A 8 27.12 -25.28 -42.59
CA HIS A 8 26.59 -23.93 -42.67
C HIS A 8 25.08 -23.87 -42.92
N GLN A 9 24.47 -24.90 -43.51
CA GLN A 9 23.02 -24.97 -43.68
C GLN A 9 22.27 -25.44 -42.42
N ARG A 10 22.96 -26.11 -41.47
CA ARG A 10 22.36 -26.47 -40.17
C ARG A 10 22.17 -25.25 -39.26
N ASN A 11 23.01 -24.23 -39.46
CA ASN A 11 23.03 -23.02 -38.63
C ASN A 11 22.09 -21.92 -39.13
N ALA A 12 21.26 -22.18 -40.15
CA ALA A 12 20.31 -21.22 -40.71
C ALA A 12 18.95 -21.17 -39.96
N CYS A 13 18.63 -22.15 -39.11
CA CYS A 13 17.44 -22.10 -38.25
C CYS A 13 17.73 -21.48 -36.87
N LYS A 14 18.31 -20.28 -36.83
CA LYS A 14 18.60 -19.56 -35.57
C LYS A 14 17.36 -19.22 -34.72
N SER A 15 16.15 -19.43 -35.25
CA SER A 15 14.89 -19.13 -34.54
C SER A 15 14.12 -20.35 -34.05
N LYS A 16 14.57 -21.58 -34.32
CA LYS A 16 13.81 -22.79 -33.94
C LYS A 16 14.04 -23.24 -32.49
N GLY A 17 15.06 -22.68 -31.83
CA GLY A 17 15.32 -22.86 -30.38
C GLY A 17 14.61 -21.84 -29.49
N PHE A 18 14.22 -20.68 -30.04
CA PHE A 18 13.70 -19.54 -29.27
C PHE A 18 12.32 -19.79 -28.63
N PHE A 19 11.57 -20.75 -29.16
CA PHE A 19 10.24 -21.14 -28.67
C PHE A 19 10.19 -22.56 -28.08
N LYS A 20 11.34 -23.16 -27.79
CA LYS A 20 11.37 -24.42 -27.02
C LYS A 20 10.97 -24.11 -25.57
N ASN A 21 10.14 -24.96 -24.98
CA ASN A 21 9.64 -24.76 -23.61
C ASN A 21 10.80 -24.58 -22.60
N ASP A 22 11.91 -25.31 -22.81
CA ASP A 22 13.12 -25.21 -21.99
C ASP A 22 13.83 -23.86 -22.12
N GLU A 23 13.87 -23.28 -23.32
CA GLU A 23 14.47 -21.95 -23.54
C GLU A 23 13.62 -20.85 -22.89
N LEU A 24 12.29 -21.00 -22.92
CA LEU A 24 11.37 -20.08 -22.24
C LEU A 24 11.47 -20.19 -20.71
N ARG A 25 11.66 -21.41 -20.17
CA ARG A 25 11.95 -21.63 -18.75
C ARG A 25 13.28 -21.01 -18.36
N ARG A 26 14.35 -21.30 -19.11
CA ARG A 26 15.68 -20.73 -18.89
C ARG A 26 15.65 -19.21 -18.90
N ARG A 27 14.97 -18.61 -19.88
CA ARG A 27 14.81 -17.15 -19.99
C ARG A 27 14.03 -16.54 -18.83
N ARG A 28 12.99 -17.21 -18.32
CA ARG A 28 12.24 -16.77 -17.13
C ARG A 28 13.12 -16.84 -15.87
N ASP A 29 13.89 -17.89 -15.72
CA ASP A 29 14.78 -18.08 -14.58
C ASP A 29 15.94 -17.06 -14.61
N GLU A 30 16.58 -16.89 -15.77
CA GLU A 30 17.60 -15.87 -16.02
C GLU A 30 17.08 -14.45 -15.74
N GLN A 31 15.89 -14.11 -16.24
CA GLN A 31 15.28 -12.80 -15.99
C GLN A 31 14.96 -12.59 -14.50
N SER A 32 14.51 -13.62 -13.78
CA SER A 32 14.25 -13.52 -12.34
C SER A 32 15.54 -13.30 -11.54
N VAL A 33 16.61 -14.00 -11.91
CA VAL A 33 17.94 -13.85 -11.30
C VAL A 33 18.49 -12.45 -11.58
N GLU A 34 18.38 -11.96 -12.82
CA GLU A 34 18.83 -10.62 -13.19
C GLU A 34 18.05 -9.54 -12.43
N ILE A 35 16.72 -9.65 -12.30
CA ILE A 35 15.92 -8.72 -11.49
C ILE A 35 16.36 -8.72 -10.02
N ARG A 36 16.65 -9.89 -9.44
CA ARG A 36 17.14 -9.98 -8.05
C ARG A 36 18.54 -9.38 -7.91
N LYS A 37 19.42 -9.61 -8.89
CA LYS A 37 20.76 -9.04 -8.92
C LYS A 37 20.70 -7.53 -9.07
N GLN A 38 19.92 -7.02 -10.02
CA GLN A 38 19.71 -5.59 -10.24
C GLN A 38 19.11 -4.92 -8.99
N LYS A 39 18.11 -5.51 -8.33
CA LYS A 39 17.58 -4.98 -7.06
C LYS A 39 18.64 -4.96 -5.95
N ARG A 40 19.50 -5.98 -5.88
CA ARG A 40 20.61 -6.03 -4.92
C ARG A 40 21.66 -4.96 -5.25
N GLU A 41 22.03 -4.81 -6.51
CA GLU A 41 22.97 -3.80 -6.98
C GLU A 41 22.41 -2.38 -6.81
N GLU A 42 21.14 -2.14 -7.09
CA GLU A 42 20.47 -0.87 -6.81
C GLU A 42 20.43 -0.56 -5.31
N SER A 43 20.16 -1.56 -4.46
CA SER A 43 20.21 -1.39 -3.01
C SER A 43 21.62 -1.05 -2.53
N LEU A 44 22.63 -1.75 -3.06
CA LEU A 44 24.04 -1.47 -2.79
C LEU A 44 24.48 -0.10 -3.33
N ALA A 45 24.03 0.29 -4.52
CA ALA A 45 24.31 1.59 -5.13
C ALA A 45 23.66 2.73 -4.33
N LYS A 46 22.42 2.56 -3.86
CA LYS A 46 21.77 3.49 -2.93
C LYS A 46 22.57 3.63 -1.64
N LYS A 47 23.04 2.51 -1.06
CA LYS A 47 23.94 2.52 0.11
C LYS A 47 25.27 3.20 -0.18
N ARG A 48 25.89 2.98 -1.34
CA ARG A 48 27.16 3.60 -1.74
C ARG A 48 27.00 5.09 -2.00
N ASN A 49 25.93 5.53 -2.66
CA ASN A 49 25.66 6.95 -2.87
C ASN A 49 25.38 7.64 -1.53
N LEU A 50 24.62 7.01 -0.62
CA LEU A 50 24.42 7.55 0.71
C LEU A 50 25.72 7.58 1.53
N ALA A 51 26.57 6.56 1.41
CA ALA A 51 27.89 6.52 2.04
C ALA A 51 28.86 7.56 1.45
N VAL A 52 28.77 7.89 0.15
CA VAL A 52 29.58 8.94 -0.49
C VAL A 52 29.10 10.33 -0.07
N VAL A 53 27.78 10.54 0.03
CA VAL A 53 27.23 11.77 0.61
C VAL A 53 27.66 11.89 2.07
N ASN A 54 27.53 10.83 2.87
CA ASN A 54 27.97 10.80 4.26
C ASN A 54 29.49 10.99 4.39
N ALA A 55 30.33 10.42 3.52
CA ALA A 55 31.77 10.66 3.54
C ALA A 55 32.17 12.08 3.12
N ALA A 56 31.33 12.77 2.32
CA ALA A 56 31.52 14.19 1.99
C ALA A 56 30.95 15.15 3.05
N VAL A 57 30.12 14.65 4.00
CA VAL A 57 29.52 15.46 5.09
C VAL A 57 29.86 14.98 6.50
N SER A 58 30.71 13.98 6.69
CA SER A 58 31.06 13.45 8.02
C SER A 58 32.41 13.99 8.49
N ASP A 59 32.36 15.22 8.99
CA ASP A 59 32.90 15.56 10.30
C ASP A 59 31.67 15.86 11.19
N SER A 60 31.04 14.80 11.72
CA SER A 60 30.11 14.78 12.85
C SER A 60 29.23 13.52 12.77
N GLU A 61 29.39 12.63 13.74
CA GLU A 61 28.79 11.29 13.78
C GLU A 61 27.47 11.25 14.60
N ASP A 62 26.85 12.41 14.89
CA ASP A 62 25.74 12.53 15.86
C ASP A 62 24.37 12.87 15.24
N GLU A 63 24.27 13.02 13.91
CA GLU A 63 23.06 13.54 13.24
C GLU A 63 22.09 12.46 12.70
N GLU A 64 22.49 11.19 12.60
CA GLU A 64 21.62 10.16 12.01
C GLU A 64 20.49 9.74 12.98
N ALA A 65 20.77 9.63 14.28
CA ALA A 65 19.77 9.35 15.32
C ALA A 65 18.79 10.51 15.53
N SER A 66 19.27 11.75 15.40
CA SER A 66 18.48 12.99 15.49
C SER A 66 17.40 13.04 14.41
N SER A 67 17.73 12.62 13.17
CA SER A 67 16.81 12.61 12.04
C SER A 67 15.62 11.64 12.20
N VAL A 68 15.85 10.48 12.83
CA VAL A 68 14.80 9.47 13.08
C VAL A 68 13.88 9.92 14.20
N ALA A 69 14.45 10.46 15.30
CA ALA A 69 13.68 11.01 16.41
C ALA A 69 12.80 12.19 15.97
N LEU A 70 13.31 13.07 15.11
CA LEU A 70 12.56 14.21 14.57
C LEU A 70 11.40 13.76 13.68
N ASN A 71 11.62 12.75 12.83
CA ASN A 71 10.56 12.15 12.01
C ASN A 71 9.48 11.50 12.88
N GLN A 72 9.86 10.82 13.96
CA GLN A 72 8.92 10.19 14.88
C GLN A 72 8.09 11.22 15.66
N GLN A 73 8.73 12.32 16.10
CA GLN A 73 8.06 13.46 16.74
C GLN A 73 7.02 14.12 15.81
N LEU A 74 7.37 14.33 14.53
CA LEU A 74 6.47 14.93 13.54
C LEU A 74 5.26 14.01 13.26
N GLN A 75 5.48 12.70 13.17
CA GLN A 75 4.39 11.73 13.01
C GLN A 75 3.44 11.71 14.21
N GLU A 76 3.99 11.76 15.42
CA GLU A 76 3.21 11.79 16.67
C GLU A 76 2.37 13.08 16.78
N GLN A 77 2.94 14.23 16.39
CA GLN A 77 2.19 15.49 16.32
C GLN A 77 1.06 15.43 15.29
N HIS A 78 1.31 14.85 14.11
CA HIS A 78 0.29 14.66 13.08
C HIS A 78 -0.84 13.75 13.59
N ARG A 79 -0.50 12.65 14.27
CA ARG A 79 -1.46 11.73 14.89
C ARG A 79 -2.35 12.44 15.91
N LYS A 80 -1.75 13.21 16.83
CA LYS A 80 -2.47 13.99 17.85
C LYS A 80 -3.40 15.04 17.23
N LYS A 81 -2.95 15.73 16.17
CA LYS A 81 -3.77 16.71 15.45
C LYS A 81 -4.99 16.03 14.82
N LEU A 82 -4.77 14.92 14.13
CA LEU A 82 -5.86 14.14 13.51
C LEU A 82 -6.85 13.63 14.56
N GLN A 83 -6.36 13.15 15.70
CA GLN A 83 -7.19 12.70 16.81
C GLN A 83 -8.06 13.82 17.37
N LYS A 84 -7.50 15.03 17.56
CA LYS A 84 -8.24 16.20 18.03
C LYS A 84 -9.34 16.62 17.06
N GLU A 85 -9.06 16.58 15.76
CA GLU A 85 -10.05 16.86 14.71
C GLU A 85 -11.18 15.82 14.71
N LEU A 86 -10.82 14.55 14.82
CA LEU A 86 -11.77 13.44 14.96
C LEU A 86 -12.71 13.62 16.15
N GLN A 87 -12.15 13.98 17.31
CA GLN A 87 -12.91 14.17 18.53
C GLN A 87 -13.94 15.31 18.41
N LYS A 88 -13.69 16.29 17.54
CA LYS A 88 -14.63 17.37 17.24
C LYS A 88 -15.79 16.92 16.33
N HIS A 89 -15.52 16.05 15.37
CA HIS A 89 -16.51 15.64 14.35
C HIS A 89 -17.33 14.41 14.74
N LEU A 90 -16.76 13.50 15.54
CA LEU A 90 -17.42 12.26 15.98
C LEU A 90 -18.79 12.50 16.63
N PRO A 91 -18.96 13.45 17.58
CA PRO A 91 -20.26 13.68 18.22
C PRO A 91 -21.37 14.06 17.22
N GLN A 92 -21.05 14.88 16.21
CA GLN A 92 -22.01 15.26 15.17
C GLN A 92 -22.39 14.07 14.28
N MET A 93 -21.41 13.24 13.91
CA MET A 93 -21.67 12.04 13.11
C MET A 93 -22.52 11.03 13.90
N MET A 94 -22.21 10.83 15.18
CA MET A 94 -23.03 9.98 16.07
C MET A 94 -24.46 10.51 16.16
N SER A 95 -24.65 11.82 16.36
CA SER A 95 -25.99 12.41 16.38
C SER A 95 -26.80 12.08 15.12
N GLY A 96 -26.16 12.10 13.94
CA GLY A 96 -26.84 11.77 12.68
C GLY A 96 -27.20 10.29 12.54
N LEU A 97 -26.42 9.36 13.11
CA LEU A 97 -26.74 7.92 13.10
C LEU A 97 -28.01 7.58 13.92
N TYR A 98 -28.24 8.35 14.97
CA TYR A 98 -29.36 8.17 15.89
C TYR A 98 -30.51 9.15 15.62
N ALA A 99 -30.42 9.98 14.58
CA ALA A 99 -31.53 10.81 14.14
C ALA A 99 -32.65 9.96 13.52
N ASP A 100 -33.87 10.49 13.49
CA ASP A 100 -35.03 9.80 12.89
C ASP A 100 -35.06 9.92 11.36
N GLY A 101 -34.32 10.87 10.78
CA GLY A 101 -34.27 11.11 9.34
C GLY A 101 -33.36 10.11 8.62
N MET A 102 -33.91 9.39 7.63
CA MET A 102 -33.12 8.44 6.81
C MET A 102 -31.94 9.12 6.09
N GLU A 103 -32.13 10.33 5.59
CA GLU A 103 -31.07 11.10 4.90
C GLU A 103 -29.92 11.45 5.86
N GLU A 104 -30.23 11.83 7.09
CA GLU A 104 -29.22 12.16 8.11
C GLU A 104 -28.43 10.92 8.54
N GLN A 105 -29.13 9.79 8.71
CA GLN A 105 -28.51 8.49 8.99
C GLN A 105 -27.58 8.06 7.85
N LEU A 106 -28.02 8.20 6.60
CA LEU A 106 -27.21 7.87 5.43
C LEU A 106 -25.97 8.76 5.37
N GLN A 107 -26.12 10.08 5.47
CA GLN A 107 -24.99 11.02 5.46
C GLN A 107 -24.00 10.74 6.59
N ALA A 108 -24.48 10.41 7.79
CA ALA A 108 -23.62 10.05 8.91
C ALA A 108 -22.86 8.74 8.63
N THR A 109 -23.54 7.71 8.13
CA THR A 109 -22.94 6.41 7.80
C THR A 109 -21.89 6.54 6.69
N THR A 110 -22.16 7.30 5.63
CA THR A 110 -21.19 7.59 4.57
C THR A 110 -19.95 8.28 5.12
N LYS A 111 -20.11 9.23 6.06
CA LYS A 111 -18.96 9.89 6.71
C LYS A 111 -18.11 8.89 7.51
N PHE A 112 -18.72 7.94 8.21
CA PHE A 112 -17.98 6.88 8.90
C PHE A 112 -17.22 5.99 7.92
N ARG A 113 -17.85 5.55 6.82
CA ARG A 113 -17.16 4.79 5.78
C ARG A 113 -15.97 5.54 5.19
N MET A 114 -16.14 6.82 4.84
CA MET A 114 -15.05 7.66 4.31
C MET A 114 -13.91 7.83 5.32
N LEU A 115 -14.25 8.00 6.59
CA LEU A 115 -13.28 8.13 7.68
C LEU A 115 -12.43 6.86 7.86
N LEU A 116 -13.07 5.69 7.77
CA LEU A 116 -12.42 4.39 7.92
C LEU A 116 -11.66 3.96 6.65
N SER A 117 -12.04 4.47 5.47
CA SER A 117 -11.37 4.20 4.20
C SER A 117 -10.06 4.97 4.00
N LYS A 118 -9.59 5.74 5.00
CA LYS A 118 -8.34 6.50 4.91
C LYS A 118 -7.14 5.56 4.81
N GLN A 119 -6.24 5.83 3.86
CA GLN A 119 -5.09 4.97 3.55
C GLN A 119 -4.10 4.80 4.71
N ARG A 120 -3.98 5.79 5.60
CA ARG A 120 -3.05 5.75 6.73
C ARG A 120 -3.78 5.97 8.04
N ASN A 121 -3.56 5.04 8.96
CA ASN A 121 -4.01 5.10 10.36
C ASN A 121 -5.50 5.50 10.48
N PRO A 122 -6.43 4.72 9.88
CA PRO A 122 -7.85 4.95 10.10
C PRO A 122 -8.18 4.80 11.60
N PRO A 123 -9.08 5.65 12.14
CA PRO A 123 -9.40 5.70 13.57
C PRO A 123 -10.38 4.59 13.98
N ILE A 124 -9.97 3.34 13.77
CA ILE A 124 -10.83 2.16 13.97
C ILE A 124 -11.21 2.01 15.45
N GLU A 125 -10.21 2.09 16.33
CA GLU A 125 -10.41 1.91 17.78
C GLU A 125 -11.31 3.01 18.36
N GLU A 126 -11.15 4.25 17.91
CA GLU A 126 -12.00 5.36 18.33
C GLU A 126 -13.46 5.15 17.89
N VAL A 127 -13.68 4.70 16.65
CA VAL A 127 -15.03 4.41 16.14
C VAL A 127 -15.68 3.25 16.92
N ILE A 128 -14.94 2.19 17.24
CA ILE A 128 -15.42 1.09 18.08
C ILE A 128 -15.78 1.58 19.48
N SER A 129 -14.91 2.40 20.08
CA SER A 129 -15.11 2.95 21.43
C SER A 129 -16.34 3.85 21.53
N CYS A 130 -16.76 4.48 20.43
CA CYS A 130 -17.99 5.27 20.37
C CYS A 130 -19.27 4.42 20.36
N GLY A 131 -19.18 3.09 20.23
CA GLY A 131 -20.32 2.18 20.32
C GLY A 131 -21.25 2.19 19.10
N VAL A 132 -20.81 2.72 17.95
CA VAL A 132 -21.64 2.84 16.74
C VAL A 132 -21.79 1.53 15.96
N VAL A 133 -20.99 0.50 16.27
CA VAL A 133 -20.97 -0.78 15.56
C VAL A 133 -22.34 -1.47 15.59
N LEU A 134 -23.02 -1.49 16.75
CA LEU A 134 -24.35 -2.09 16.87
C LEU A 134 -25.37 -1.38 15.96
N ARG A 135 -25.25 -0.06 15.83
CA ARG A 135 -26.12 0.74 14.96
C ARG A 135 -25.92 0.42 13.48
N PHE A 136 -24.68 0.20 13.04
CA PHE A 136 -24.42 -0.25 11.67
C PHE A 136 -25.03 -1.63 11.40
N VAL A 137 -24.94 -2.55 12.36
CA VAL A 137 -25.57 -3.87 12.25
C VAL A 137 -27.10 -3.77 12.13
N GLU A 138 -27.73 -2.83 12.84
CA GLU A 138 -29.16 -2.54 12.67
C GLU A 138 -29.47 -2.04 11.26
N PHE A 139 -28.64 -1.15 10.69
CA PHE A 139 -28.82 -0.65 9.33
C PHE A 139 -28.75 -1.74 8.26
N LEU A 140 -28.00 -2.82 8.48
CA LEU A 140 -27.99 -3.98 7.59
C LEU A 140 -29.36 -4.67 7.48
N ARG A 141 -30.24 -4.49 8.48
CA ARG A 141 -31.61 -5.03 8.48
C ARG A 141 -32.65 -4.04 7.93
N SER A 142 -32.23 -2.82 7.60
CA SER A 142 -33.11 -1.78 7.04
C SER A 142 -33.68 -2.22 5.69
N PRO A 143 -34.90 -1.84 5.30
CA PRO A 143 -35.42 -2.09 3.95
C PRO A 143 -34.72 -1.25 2.86
N HIS A 144 -33.90 -0.27 3.25
CA HIS A 144 -33.25 0.66 2.32
C HIS A 144 -31.85 0.17 1.89
N SER A 145 -31.67 -0.11 0.61
CA SER A 145 -30.42 -0.66 0.08
C SER A 145 -29.20 0.28 0.23
N LEU A 146 -29.41 1.60 0.15
CA LEU A 146 -28.31 2.57 0.25
C LEU A 146 -27.68 2.58 1.64
N ILE A 147 -28.48 2.54 2.70
CA ILE A 147 -27.94 2.53 4.06
C ILE A 147 -27.32 1.18 4.41
N GLN A 148 -27.85 0.07 3.87
CA GLN A 148 -27.22 -1.25 3.97
C GLN A 148 -25.84 -1.26 3.32
N PHE A 149 -25.72 -0.68 2.13
CA PHE A 149 -24.45 -0.59 1.41
C PHE A 149 -23.40 0.20 2.19
N GLU A 150 -23.75 1.40 2.66
CA GLU A 150 -22.81 2.24 3.42
C GLU A 150 -22.45 1.63 4.78
N ALA A 151 -23.38 0.91 5.43
CA ALA A 151 -23.12 0.25 6.71
C ALA A 151 -22.29 -1.05 6.58
N ALA A 152 -22.33 -1.70 5.42
CA ALA A 152 -21.61 -2.96 5.16
C ALA A 152 -20.17 -2.74 4.68
N TRP A 153 -19.85 -1.58 4.11
CA TRP A 153 -18.53 -1.25 3.56
C TRP A 153 -17.49 -1.07 4.67
#